data_AF-A0A7Y2PK99-F1
#
_entry.id   AF-A0A7Y2PK99-F1
#
_cell.length_a   1.000
_cell.length_b   1.000
_cell.length_c   1.000
_cell.angle_alpha   90.00
_cell.angle_beta   90.00
_cell.angle_gamma   90.00
#
_symmetry.space_group_name_H-M   'P 1'
#
loop_
_entity.id
_entity.type
_entity.pdbx_description
1 polymer ?
#
loop_
_entity_poly.entity_id
_entity_poly.type
_entity_poly.pdbx_seq_one_letter_code
_entity_poly.pdbx_strand_id
1 'polypeptide(L)' 'RIVLDALPDQPLPAKISFVAAKSQFTPKEVETRDERQKLVFRVKLRLTDPAAVPQAKPGMPGAGYVRTSDVNWPANLQ' A
#
# COMPACT_ATOMS: atom_id res chain seq x y z
N ARG A 1 -4.00 4.60 3.95
CA ARG A 1 -4.23 5.36 2.69
C ARG A 1 -3.57 4.64 1.54
N ILE A 2 -4.09 4.78 0.33
CA ILE A 2 -3.45 4.29 -0.90
C ILE A 2 -3.16 5.51 -1.76
N VAL A 3 -1.92 5.68 -2.18
CA VAL A 3 -1.54 6.70 -3.15
C VAL A 3 -1.13 5.97 -4.42
N LEU A 4 -1.78 6.28 -5.53
CA LEU A 4 -1.46 5.68 -6.82
C LEU A 4 -0.41 6.57 -7.51
N ASP A 5 0.57 5.98 -8.18
CA ASP A 5 1.58 6.74 -8.92
C ASP A 5 0.96 7.67 -9.99
N ALA A 6 -0.17 7.23 -10.56
CA ALA A 6 -0.95 8.01 -11.52
C ALA A 6 -1.77 9.16 -10.91
N LEU A 7 -1.99 9.14 -9.58
CA LEU A 7 -2.79 10.10 -8.84
C LEU A 7 -2.10 10.45 -7.50
N PRO A 8 -0.92 11.09 -7.55
CA PRO A 8 -0.11 11.34 -6.35
C PRO A 8 -0.80 12.32 -5.38
N ASP A 9 -1.60 13.25 -5.89
CA ASP A 9 -2.32 14.26 -5.11
C ASP A 9 -3.67 13.78 -4.55
N GLN A 10 -4.07 12.53 -4.80
CA GLN A 10 -5.38 12.00 -4.37
C GLN A 10 -5.23 10.73 -3.52
N PRO A 11 -4.88 10.86 -2.23
CA PRO A 11 -4.74 9.73 -1.32
C PRO A 11 -6.09 9.07 -1.04
N LEU A 12 -6.27 7.86 -1.56
CA LEU A 12 -7.52 7.13 -1.44
C LEU A 12 -7.70 6.56 -0.01
N PRO A 13 -8.89 6.71 0.58
CA PRO A 13 -9.21 6.15 1.89
C PRO A 13 -9.32 4.62 1.78
N ALA A 14 -8.56 3.92 2.62
CA ALA A 14 -8.49 2.47 2.60
C ALA A 14 -8.24 1.91 4.00
N LYS A 15 -8.75 0.70 4.23
CA LYS A 15 -8.55 -0.09 5.45
C LYS A 15 -7.81 -1.38 5.14
N ILE A 16 -7.02 -1.85 6.10
CA ILE A 16 -6.41 -3.18 6.00
C ILE A 16 -7.53 -4.20 6.15
N SER A 17 -7.64 -5.10 5.17
CA SER A 17 -8.58 -6.22 5.20
C SER A 17 -7.91 -7.54 5.51
N PHE A 18 -6.61 -7.66 5.27
CA PHE A 18 -5.86 -8.88 5.52
C PHE A 18 -4.37 -8.60 5.72
N VAL A 19 -3.76 -9.32 6.66
CA VAL A 19 -2.31 -9.37 6.87
C VAL A 19 -1.92 -10.85 6.88
N ALA A 20 -0.95 -11.24 6.07
CA ALA A 20 -0.45 -12.60 6.05
C ALA A 20 0.26 -12.93 7.37
N ALA A 21 -0.07 -14.07 7.99
CA ALA A 21 0.56 -14.53 9.23
C ALA A 21 1.99 -15.06 9.03
N LYS A 22 2.33 -15.44 7.80
CA LYS A 22 3.66 -15.91 7.41
C LYS A 22 4.27 -14.93 6.42
N SER A 23 5.54 -14.60 6.61
CA SER A 23 6.31 -13.88 5.59
C SER A 23 6.44 -14.78 4.36
N GLN A 24 6.14 -14.22 3.19
CA GLN A 24 6.29 -14.92 1.92
C GLN A 24 7.40 -14.20 1.15
N PHE A 25 8.49 -14.91 0.88
CA PHE A 25 9.64 -14.39 0.14
C PHE A 25 9.29 -14.33 -1.36
N THR A 26 9.49 -13.18 -2.04
CA THR A 26 9.73 -13.13 -3.50
C THR A 26 10.19 -11.72 -3.94
N PRO A 27 11.48 -11.37 -3.83
CA PRO A 27 12.01 -10.28 -4.64
C PRO A 27 12.21 -10.78 -6.08
N LYS A 28 11.65 -10.09 -7.07
CA LYS A 28 11.74 -10.44 -8.51
C LYS A 28 12.89 -9.72 -9.23
N GLU A 29 13.50 -8.71 -8.62
CA GLU A 29 14.63 -7.97 -9.17
C GLU A 29 15.67 -7.73 -8.07
N VAL A 30 16.93 -7.99 -8.42
CA VAL A 30 18.09 -7.89 -7.53
C VAL A 30 19.21 -7.22 -8.30
N GLU A 31 19.42 -5.93 -8.07
CA GLU A 31 20.66 -5.25 -8.52
C GLU A 31 21.69 -5.14 -7.38
N THR A 32 21.27 -5.36 -6.11
CA THR A 32 22.16 -5.19 -4.94
C THR A 32 22.01 -6.33 -3.92
N ARG A 33 23.14 -6.87 -3.43
CA ARG A 33 23.20 -8.02 -2.47
C ARG A 33 22.46 -7.79 -1.14
N ASP A 34 22.25 -6.53 -0.76
CA ASP A 34 21.64 -6.12 0.52
C ASP A 34 20.11 -6.31 0.57
N GLU A 35 19.45 -6.31 -0.58
CA GLU A 35 17.97 -6.40 -0.68
C GLU A 35 17.43 -7.83 -0.43
N ARG A 36 18.32 -8.84 -0.36
CA ARG A 36 17.97 -10.27 -0.29
C ARG A 36 17.47 -10.75 1.08
N GLN A 37 17.37 -9.89 2.10
CA GLN A 37 17.05 -10.34 3.47
C GLN A 37 15.77 -9.74 4.09
N LYS A 38 15.03 -8.90 3.37
CA LYS A 38 13.79 -8.30 3.92
C LYS A 38 12.64 -9.29 3.83
N LEU A 39 12.30 -9.90 4.97
CA LEU A 39 11.06 -10.66 5.15
C LEU A 39 9.87 -9.71 4.92
N VAL A 40 9.16 -9.88 3.80
CA VAL A 40 7.96 -9.09 3.49
C VAL A 40 6.69 -9.84 3.87
N PHE A 41 5.73 -9.10 4.43
CA PHE A 41 4.40 -9.61 4.73
C PHE A 41 3.42 -9.06 3.70
N ARG A 42 2.61 -9.93 3.13
CA ARG A 42 1.54 -9.51 2.24
C ARG A 42 0.42 -8.86 3.05
N VAL A 43 0.11 -7.61 2.72
CA VAL A 43 -1.03 -6.87 3.27
C VAL A 43 -2.01 -6.60 2.14
N LYS A 44 -3.32 -6.81 2.38
CA LYS A 44 -4.38 -6.37 1.47
C LYS A 44 -5.08 -5.16 2.06
N LEU A 45 -5.13 -4.10 1.27
CA LEU A 45 -5.89 -2.89 1.57
C LEU A 45 -7.18 -2.92 0.75
N ARG A 46 -8.29 -2.52 1.35
CA ARG A 46 -9.59 -2.37 0.69
C ARG A 46 -9.99 -0.91 0.75
N LEU A 47 -10.35 -0.35 -0.40
CA LEU A 47 -10.91 0.99 -0.49
C LEU A 47 -12.21 1.05 0.33
N THR A 48 -12.35 2.10 1.13
CA THR A 48 -13.56 2.31 1.94
C THR A 48 -14.61 3.14 1.23
N ASP A 49 -14.19 3.89 0.22
CA ASP A 49 -15.07 4.73 -0.57
C ASP A 49 -15.34 4.10 -1.95
N PRO A 50 -16.62 3.85 -2.31
CA PRO A 50 -16.97 3.25 -3.59
C PRO A 50 -16.77 4.20 -4.79
N ALA A 51 -16.79 5.52 -4.58
CA ALA A 51 -16.53 6.50 -5.65
C ALA A 51 -15.04 6.56 -6.04
N ALA A 52 -14.14 6.10 -5.16
CA ALA A 52 -12.73 5.92 -5.46
C ALA A 52 -12.40 4.70 -6.35
N VAL A 53 -13.33 3.73 -6.48
CA VAL A 53 -13.14 2.52 -7.31
C VAL A 53 -12.79 2.81 -8.77
N PRO A 54 -13.47 3.72 -9.51
CA PRO A 54 -13.10 4.04 -10.88
C PRO A 54 -11.70 4.65 -11.03
N GLN A 55 -11.15 5.24 -9.97
CA GLN A 55 -9.80 5.83 -9.98
C GLN A 55 -8.70 4.76 -9.81
N ALA A 56 -8.99 3.67 -9.10
CA ALA A 56 -8.06 2.58 -8.83
C ALA A 56 -8.28 1.40 -9.79
N LYS A 57 -7.57 1.40 -10.91
CA LYS A 57 -7.64 0.31 -11.89
C LYS A 57 -6.67 -0.84 -11.53
N PRO A 58 -7.04 -2.10 -11.82
CA PRO A 58 -6.13 -3.24 -11.64
C PRO A 58 -4.80 -3.04 -12.39
N GLY A 59 -3.69 -3.36 -11.72
CA GLY A 59 -2.34 -3.24 -12.29
C GLY A 59 -1.67 -1.88 -12.10
N MET A 60 -2.36 -0.88 -11.52
CA MET A 60 -1.73 0.39 -11.19
C MET A 60 -0.73 0.24 -10.02
N PRO A 61 0.53 0.68 -10.18
CA PRO A 61 1.47 0.76 -9.08
C PRO A 61 1.10 1.91 -8.13
N GLY A 62 1.54 1.79 -6.88
CA GLY A 62 1.32 2.80 -5.87
C GLY A 62 1.84 2.40 -4.50
N ALA A 63 1.75 3.33 -3.56
CA ALA A 63 2.18 3.18 -2.18
C ALA A 63 0.98 3.02 -1.23
N GLY A 64 1.08 2.05 -0.32
CA GLY A 64 0.14 1.87 0.78
C GLY A 64 0.71 2.43 2.07
N TYR A 65 0.03 3.41 2.67
CA TYR A 65 0.39 3.98 3.95
C TYR A 65 -0.49 3.40 5.05
N VAL A 66 0.15 2.91 6.11
CA VAL A 66 -0.51 2.33 7.28
C VAL A 66 -0.17 3.17 8.50
N ARG A 67 -1.21 3.49 9.27
CA ARG A 67 -1.06 4.14 10.56
C ARG A 67 -1.15 3.07 11.66
N THR A 68 -0.19 3.07 12.59
CA THR A 68 -0.10 2.08 13.68
C THR A 68 -0.56 2.59 15.04
N SER A 69 -0.82 3.90 15.17
CA SER A 69 -1.27 4.59 16.38
C SER A 69 -2.39 5.58 16.05
N ASP A 70 -3.07 6.19 17.03
CA ASP A 70 -4.21 7.09 16.76
C ASP A 70 -3.77 8.54 16.47
N VAL A 71 -3.16 8.76 15.30
CA VAL A 71 -2.54 10.06 14.92
C VAL A 71 -3.09 10.59 13.60
N ASN A 72 -3.47 11.85 13.47
CA ASN A 72 -4.01 12.35 12.20
C ASN A 72 -3.07 12.08 11.00
N TRP A 73 -3.66 11.79 9.84
CA TRP A 73 -2.88 11.67 8.61
C TRP A 73 -2.14 12.99 8.35
N PRO A 74 -0.87 12.94 7.92
CA PRO A 74 -0.15 14.14 7.48
C PRO A 74 -0.87 14.75 6.27
N ALA A 75 -0.67 16.05 6.04
CA ALA A 75 -1.44 16.82 5.04
C ALA A 75 -1.43 16.21 3.63
N ASN A 76 -0.33 15.54 3.24
CA ASN A 76 -0.19 14.86 1.95
C ASN A 76 -0.96 13.53 1.84
N LEU A 77 -1.59 13.06 2.93
CA LEU A 77 -2.33 11.80 3.00
C LEU A 77 -3.75 11.98 3.56
N GLN A 78 -4.20 13.23 3.74
CA GLN A 78 -5.54 13.55 4.26
C GLN A 78 -6.64 13.19 3.26
#